data_AF-A0A7C7X1B0-F1
#
_entry.id   AF-A0A7C7X1B0-F1
#
_cell.length_a   1.000
_cell.length_b   1.000
_cell.length_c   1.000
_cell.angle_alpha   90.00
_cell.angle_beta   90.00
_cell.angle_gamma   90.00
#
_symmetry.space_group_name_H-M   'P 1'
#
loop_
_entity.id
_entity.type
_entity.pdbx_description
1 polymer ?
#
loop_
_entity_poly.entity_id
_entity_poly.type
_entity_poly.pdbx_seq_one_letter_code
_entity_poly.pdbx_strand_id
1 'polypeptide(L)'
;MDKLVNRVTEMIASYATKGILQNILWRKLKLSSRDGSRLALKLERMGNITREKILENGRWTYLLLIKKIPISTKSIENAPCLVCPVEGKCSTDGEISPKTCVYIEDWVLTELKTKKRHETD
;
A
#
# COMPACT_ATOMS: atom_id res chain seq x y z
N MET A 1 -9.98 9.26 -12.38
CA MET A 1 -9.35 10.09 -11.32
C MET A 1 -8.88 9.26 -10.13
N ASP A 2 -9.57 8.18 -9.73
CA ASP A 2 -9.25 7.43 -8.51
C ASP A 2 -7.93 6.64 -8.59
N LYS A 3 -7.53 6.19 -9.79
CA LYS A 3 -6.19 5.60 -10.03
C LYS A 3 -5.05 6.54 -9.60
N LEU A 4 -5.19 7.85 -9.80
CA LEU A 4 -4.17 8.82 -9.41
C LEU A 4 -4.14 9.02 -7.88
N VAL A 5 -5.32 9.08 -7.24
CA VAL A 5 -5.45 9.18 -5.78
C VAL A 5 -4.78 8.00 -5.09
N ASN A 6 -5.04 6.78 -5.57
CA ASN A 6 -4.45 5.57 -5.01
C ASN A 6 -2.93 5.57 -5.16
N ARG A 7 -2.43 5.84 -6.39
CA ARG A 7 -0.99 5.91 -6.65
C ARG A 7 -0.27 6.93 -5.78
N VAL A 8 -0.87 8.11 -5.57
CA VAL A 8 -0.26 9.14 -4.71
C VAL A 8 -0.35 8.75 -3.23
N THR A 9 -1.43 8.11 -2.80
CA THR A 9 -1.54 7.57 -1.43
C THR A 9 -0.47 6.51 -1.17
N GLU A 10 -0.27 5.57 -2.10
CA GLU A 10 0.77 4.55 -2.04
C GLU A 10 2.18 5.16 -1.99
N MET A 11 2.43 6.19 -2.81
CA MET A 11 3.71 6.90 -2.80
C MET A 11 3.94 7.64 -1.49
N ILE A 12 2.92 8.22 -0.86
CA ILE A 12 3.05 8.82 0.48
C ILE A 12 3.27 7.72 1.53
N ALA A 13 2.57 6.59 1.42
CA ALA A 13 2.69 5.46 2.33
C ALA A 13 4.09 4.84 2.32
N SER A 14 4.83 4.86 1.19
CA SER A 14 6.21 4.39 1.14
C SER A 14 7.18 5.21 2.01
N TYR A 15 6.78 6.39 2.47
CA TYR A 15 7.54 7.20 3.43
C TYR A 15 7.15 6.93 4.90
N ALA A 16 6.21 6.02 5.15
CA ALA A 16 5.75 5.61 6.47
C ALA A 16 5.49 6.81 7.40
N THR A 17 6.06 6.78 8.61
CA THR A 17 5.92 7.83 9.62
C THR A 17 6.74 9.09 9.33
N LYS A 18 7.74 9.02 8.43
CA LYS A 18 8.59 10.18 8.09
C LYS A 18 7.83 11.19 7.23
N GLY A 19 6.88 10.73 6.42
CA GLY A 19 6.15 11.56 5.48
C GLY A 19 7.00 12.13 4.35
N ILE A 20 6.39 12.99 3.53
CA ILE A 20 7.05 13.66 2.40
C ILE A 20 6.56 15.09 2.22
N LEU A 21 7.47 16.00 1.88
CA LEU A 21 7.13 17.39 1.61
C LEU A 21 6.37 17.54 0.29
N GLN A 22 5.35 18.41 0.29
CA GLN A 22 4.48 18.65 -0.85
C GLN A 22 5.25 18.96 -2.15
N ASN A 23 6.16 19.93 -2.08
CA ASN A 23 7.01 20.37 -3.19
C ASN A 23 7.88 19.25 -3.77
N ILE A 24 8.40 18.35 -2.93
CA ILE A 24 9.21 17.20 -3.34
C ILE A 24 8.33 16.16 -4.03
N LEU A 25 7.17 15.84 -3.44
CA LEU A 25 6.25 14.86 -3.99
C LEU A 25 5.73 15.26 -5.37
N TRP A 26 5.35 16.53 -5.55
CA TRP A 26 4.86 17.02 -6.85
C TRP A 26 5.92 16.97 -7.93
N ARG A 27 7.17 17.28 -7.58
CA ARG A 27 8.30 17.15 -8.51
C ARG A 27 8.52 15.72 -8.95
N LYS A 28 8.47 14.76 -8.02
CA LYS A 28 8.57 13.31 -8.31
C LYS A 28 7.43 12.82 -9.21
N LEU A 29 6.22 13.32 -9.00
CA LEU A 29 5.04 12.96 -9.79
C LEU A 29 4.87 13.77 -11.08
N LYS A 30 5.77 14.72 -11.37
CA LYS A 30 5.66 15.66 -12.50
C LYS A 30 4.32 16.42 -12.51
N LEU A 31 3.81 16.78 -11.33
CA LEU A 31 2.57 17.55 -11.17
C LEU A 31 2.86 19.03 -10.98
N SER A 32 1.94 19.87 -11.45
CA SER A 32 1.96 21.29 -11.10
C SER A 32 1.66 21.49 -9.61
N SER A 33 2.17 22.57 -9.00
CA SER A 33 1.86 22.90 -7.60
C SER A 33 0.36 23.06 -7.36
N ARG A 34 -0.39 23.53 -8.36
CA ARG A 34 -1.85 23.71 -8.30
C ARG A 34 -2.56 22.37 -8.22
N ASP A 35 -2.22 21.45 -9.13
CA ASP A 35 -2.86 20.13 -9.20
C ASP A 35 -2.47 19.26 -8.01
N GLY A 36 -1.19 19.29 -7.63
CA GLY A 36 -0.70 18.62 -6.43
C GLY A 36 -1.41 19.11 -5.17
N SER A 37 -1.53 20.43 -4.97
CA SER A 37 -2.22 20.98 -3.80
C SER A 37 -3.70 20.59 -3.75
N ARG A 38 -4.39 20.58 -4.91
CA ARG A 38 -5.77 20.09 -5.02
C ARG A 38 -5.89 18.62 -4.65
N LEU A 39 -4.93 17.80 -5.08
CA LEU A 39 -4.89 16.38 -4.74
C LEU A 39 -4.66 16.15 -3.25
N ALA A 40 -3.75 16.90 -2.62
CA ALA A 40 -3.48 16.83 -1.19
C ALA A 40 -4.71 17.16 -0.34
N LEU A 41 -5.41 18.25 -0.71
CA LEU A 41 -6.68 18.64 -0.09
C LEU A 41 -7.74 17.55 -0.21
N LYS A 42 -7.83 16.89 -1.36
CA LYS A 42 -8.76 15.77 -1.55
C LYS A 42 -8.39 14.58 -0.67
N LEU A 43 -7.11 14.19 -0.66
CA LEU A 43 -6.60 13.07 0.15
C LEU A 43 -6.81 13.29 1.65
N GLU A 44 -6.62 14.53 2.13
CA GLU A 44 -6.87 14.90 3.52
C GLU A 44 -8.37 14.81 3.85
N ARG A 45 -9.26 15.33 2.99
CA ARG A 45 -10.72 15.22 3.19
C ARG A 45 -11.23 13.79 3.21
N MET A 46 -10.62 12.90 2.41
CA MET A 46 -10.92 11.47 2.41
C MET A 46 -10.36 10.75 3.66
N GLY A 47 -9.52 11.42 4.45
CA GLY A 47 -8.89 10.86 5.64
C GLY A 47 -7.74 9.89 5.34
N ASN A 48 -7.19 9.93 4.13
CA ASN A 48 -6.05 9.09 3.72
C ASN A 48 -4.74 9.61 4.31
N ILE A 49 -4.59 10.93 4.41
CA ILE A 49 -3.38 11.61 4.88
C ILE A 49 -3.71 12.70 5.90
N THR A 50 -2.70 13.15 6.63
CA THR A 50 -2.67 14.42 7.36
C THR A 50 -1.65 15.35 6.72
N ARG A 51 -1.88 16.66 6.84
CA ARG A 51 -0.96 17.69 6.35
C ARG A 51 -0.51 18.56 7.51
N GLU A 52 0.79 18.57 7.77
CA GLU A 52 1.38 19.39 8.81
C GLU A 52 2.11 20.57 8.18
N LYS A 53 1.77 21.78 8.60
CA LYS A 53 2.39 23.00 8.08
C LYS A 53 3.77 23.15 8.71
N ILE A 54 4.81 23.20 7.88
CA ILE A 54 6.20 23.33 8.33
C ILE A 54 6.91 24.47 7.61
N LEU A 55 7.95 25.02 8.24
CA LEU A 55 8.82 26.02 7.65
C LEU A 55 10.07 25.33 7.08
N GLU A 56 10.20 25.30 5.76
CA GLU A 56 11.37 24.75 5.05
C GLU A 56 12.11 25.90 4.37
N ASN A 57 13.36 26.16 4.75
CA ASN A 57 14.21 27.20 4.14
C ASN A 57 13.52 28.58 4.05
N GLY A 58 12.82 28.99 5.11
CA GLY A 58 12.11 30.27 5.16
C GLY A 58 10.80 30.32 4.36
N ARG A 59 10.35 29.20 3.77
CA ARG A 59 9.08 29.09 3.05
C ARG A 59 8.16 28.08 3.72
N TRP A 60 6.90 28.46 3.90
CA TRP A 60 5.89 27.54 4.42
C TRP A 60 5.55 26.48 3.37
N THR A 61 5.56 25.22 3.80
CA THR A 61 5.13 24.07 3.00
C THR A 61 4.34 23.12 3.89
N TYR A 62 3.87 22.02 3.32
CA TYR A 62 3.19 20.96 4.05
C TYR A 62 3.98 19.66 3.98
N LEU A 63 4.19 19.03 5.14
CA LEU A 63 4.57 17.64 5.27
C LEU A 63 3.31 16.79 5.15
N LEU A 64 3.30 15.85 4.21
CA LEU A 64 2.22 14.91 3.98
C LEU A 64 2.54 13.60 4.71
N LEU A 65 1.66 13.21 5.62
CA LEU A 65 1.81 12.02 6.46
C LEU A 65 0.68 11.04 6.15
N ILE A 66 1.00 9.76 6.02
CA ILE A 66 -0.02 8.73 5.79
C ILE A 66 -0.84 8.55 7.07
N LYS A 67 -2.17 8.59 6.98
CA LYS A 67 -3.08 8.29 8.10
C LYS A 67 -3.60 6.87 8.03
N LYS A 68 -3.89 6.39 6.82
CA LYS A 68 -4.32 5.02 6.55
C LYS A 68 -3.41 4.41 5.51
N ILE A 69 -2.70 3.35 5.88
CA ILE A 69 -1.90 2.59 4.93
C ILE A 69 -2.88 1.95 3.94
N PRO A 70 -2.76 2.22 2.62
CA PRO A 70 -3.60 1.57 1.64
C PRO A 70 -3.33 0.07 1.68
N ILE A 71 -4.39 -0.72 1.84
CA ILE A 71 -4.30 -2.19 1.82
C ILE A 71 -4.15 -2.59 0.36
N SER A 72 -3.03 -3.22 0.03
CA SER A 72 -2.82 -3.87 -1.26
C SER A 72 -3.18 -5.34 -1.15
N THR A 73 -3.83 -5.90 -2.17
CA THR A 73 -4.07 -7.34 -2.28
C THR A 73 -2.89 -8.09 -2.88
N LYS A 74 -1.81 -7.42 -3.30
CA LYS A 74 -0.63 -8.05 -3.91
C LYS A 74 -0.09 -9.24 -3.12
N SER A 75 -0.11 -9.15 -1.79
CA SER A 75 0.39 -10.22 -0.92
C SER A 75 -0.48 -11.49 -0.91
N ILE A 76 -1.69 -11.44 -1.50
CA ILE A 76 -2.64 -12.55 -1.52
C ILE A 76 -3.15 -12.88 -2.94
N GLU A 77 -2.63 -12.24 -3.99
CA GLU A 77 -3.13 -12.41 -5.37
C GLU A 77 -3.10 -13.88 -5.83
N ASN A 78 -2.09 -14.64 -5.42
CA ASN A 78 -1.95 -16.07 -5.74
C ASN A 78 -2.39 -16.99 -4.60
N ALA A 79 -3.02 -16.46 -3.55
CA ALA A 79 -3.41 -17.26 -2.41
C ALA A 79 -4.44 -18.31 -2.84
N PRO A 80 -4.20 -19.60 -2.53
CA PRO A 80 -5.06 -20.69 -3.01
C PRO A 80 -6.48 -20.60 -2.45
N CYS A 81 -6.65 -19.94 -1.30
CA CYS A 81 -7.95 -19.77 -0.64
C CYS A 81 -8.96 -18.95 -1.45
N LEU A 82 -8.51 -18.03 -2.31
CA LEU A 82 -9.42 -17.20 -3.11
C LEU A 82 -10.13 -17.98 -4.21
N VAL A 83 -9.56 -19.10 -4.65
CA VAL A 83 -10.06 -19.97 -5.73
C VAL A 83 -9.98 -21.45 -5.33
N CYS A 84 -10.13 -21.74 -4.03
CA CYS A 84 -9.82 -23.05 -3.48
C CYS A 84 -10.78 -24.12 -4.03
N PRO A 85 -10.25 -25.22 -4.62
CA PRO A 85 -11.09 -26.26 -5.21
C PRO A 85 -11.87 -27.07 -4.17
N VAL A 86 -11.50 -26.95 -2.89
CA VAL A 86 -12.06 -27.69 -1.77
C VAL A 86 -12.60 -26.78 -0.67
N GLU A 87 -12.93 -25.52 -1.01
CA GLU A 87 -13.42 -24.50 -0.07
C GLU A 87 -14.59 -25.01 0.79
N GLY A 88 -15.59 -25.64 0.17
CA GLY A 88 -16.77 -26.16 0.87
C GLY A 88 -16.50 -27.32 1.85
N LYS A 89 -15.28 -27.87 1.88
CA LYS A 89 -14.84 -28.89 2.85
C LYS A 89 -13.90 -28.31 3.93
N CYS A 90 -13.51 -27.05 3.79
CA CYS A 90 -12.54 -26.39 4.67
C CYS A 90 -13.22 -25.97 5.97
N SER A 91 -12.69 -26.43 7.12
CA SER A 91 -13.18 -26.04 8.45
C SER A 91 -12.03 -26.07 9.46
N THR A 92 -12.11 -25.27 10.52
CA THR A 92 -11.05 -25.21 11.55
C THR A 92 -10.74 -26.56 12.18
N ASP A 93 -11.75 -27.43 12.26
CA ASP A 93 -11.69 -28.74 12.91
C ASP A 93 -12.18 -29.87 11.96
N GLY A 94 -12.22 -29.59 10.66
CA GLY A 94 -12.57 -30.55 9.62
C GLY A 94 -11.37 -31.35 9.11
N GLU A 95 -11.64 -32.35 8.27
CA GLU A 95 -10.62 -33.14 7.59
C GLU A 95 -9.66 -32.26 6.75
N ILE A 96 -10.23 -31.24 6.10
CA ILE A 96 -9.47 -30.17 5.46
C ILE A 96 -9.53 -28.96 6.39
N SER A 97 -8.37 -28.58 6.95
CA SER A 97 -8.26 -27.47 7.89
C SER A 97 -7.27 -26.42 7.41
N PRO A 98 -7.57 -25.11 7.57
CA PRO A 98 -6.62 -24.05 7.28
C PRO A 98 -5.36 -24.14 8.14
N LYS A 99 -5.42 -24.84 9.30
CA LYS A 99 -4.29 -25.05 10.20
C LYS A 99 -3.24 -26.01 9.64
N THR A 100 -3.64 -26.89 8.72
CA THR A 100 -2.81 -27.99 8.17
C THR A 100 -2.91 -28.08 6.64
N CYS A 101 -3.29 -26.97 5.98
CA CYS A 101 -3.59 -26.96 4.56
C CYS A 101 -2.32 -26.97 3.70
N VAL A 102 -2.10 -28.07 2.97
CA VAL A 102 -0.97 -28.25 2.04
C VAL A 102 -0.94 -27.16 0.96
N TYR A 103 -2.10 -26.73 0.44
CA TYR A 103 -2.13 -25.67 -0.57
C TYR A 103 -1.57 -24.34 -0.05
N ILE A 104 -1.88 -23.98 1.20
CA ILE A 104 -1.35 -22.77 1.84
C ILE A 104 0.15 -22.92 2.05
N GLU A 105 0.60 -24.07 2.54
CA GLU A 105 2.01 -24.37 2.74
C GLU A 105 2.81 -24.22 1.44
N ASP A 106 2.38 -24.90 0.37
CA ASP A 106 3.03 -24.86 -0.94
C ASP A 106 3.08 -23.44 -1.52
N TRP A 107 1.99 -22.68 -1.39
CA TRP A 107 1.93 -21.30 -1.80
C TRP A 107 2.94 -20.43 -1.04
N VAL A 108 2.97 -20.51 0.30
CA VAL A 108 3.90 -19.73 1.13
C VAL A 108 5.35 -20.09 0.79
N LEU A 109 5.67 -21.37 0.66
CA LEU A 109 7.02 -21.82 0.30
C LEU A 109 7.44 -21.35 -1.09
N THR A 110 6.51 -21.31 -2.04
CA THR A 110 6.75 -20.81 -3.41
C THR A 110 7.02 -19.30 -3.40
N GLU A 111 6.18 -18.51 -2.72
CA GLU A 111 6.34 -17.06 -2.57
C GLU A 111 7.63 -16.66 -1.85
N LEU A 112 8.06 -17.45 -0.86
CA LEU A 112 9.34 -17.21 -0.19
C LEU A 112 10.54 -17.48 -1.11
N LYS A 113 10.47 -18.51 -1.96
CA LYS A 113 11.52 -18.82 -2.94
C LYS A 113 11.61 -17.75 -4.04
N THR A 114 10.49 -17.20 -4.50
CA THR A 114 10.47 -16.12 -5.50
C THR A 114 11.02 -14.82 -4.94
N LYS A 115 10.66 -14.43 -3.71
CA LYS A 115 11.20 -13.22 -3.07
C LYS A 115 12.72 -13.24 -2.89
N LYS A 116 13.29 -14.36 -2.46
CA LYS A 116 14.76 -14.50 -2.30
C LYS A 116 15.53 -14.26 -3.62
N ARG A 117 14.96 -14.64 -4.76
CA ARG A 117 15.57 -14.40 -6.07
C ARG A 117 15.57 -12.92 -6.44
N HIS A 118 14.51 -12.19 -6.12
CA HIS A 118 14.42 -10.75 -6.41
C HIS A 118 15.29 -9.85 -5.51
N GLU A 119 15.82 -10.35 -4.40
CA GLU A 119 16.76 -9.61 -3.53
C GLU A 119 18.23 -9.86 -3.89
N THR A 120 18.51 -10.82 -4.79
CA THR A 120 19.87 -11.19 -5.21
C THR A 120 20.22 -10.70 -6.63
N ASP A 121 19.28 -10.03 -7.30
CA ASP A 121 19.43 -9.32 -8.58
C ASP A 121 19.36 -7.79 -8.37
#